data_AF-A0A353M8U2-F1
#
_entry.id   AF-A0A353M8U2-F1
#
_cell.length_a   1.000
_cell.length_b   1.000
_cell.length_c   1.000
_cell.angle_alpha   90.00
_cell.angle_beta   90.00
_cell.angle_gamma   90.00
#
_symmetry.space_group_name_H-M   'P 1'
#
loop_
_entity.id
_entity.type
_entity.pdbx_description
1 polymer ?
#
loop_
_entity_poly.entity_id
_entity_poly.type
_entity_poly.pdbx_seq_one_letter_code
_entity_poly.pdbx_strand_id
1 'polypeptide(L)' 'MSDMKESLIMMRDMAKSRIQMLKDGITFHDDAKKAFYLREYESKLRELDHQIRRLSLTLVRPGH' A
#
# COMPACT_ATOMS: atom_id res chain seq x y z
N MET A 1 -1.47 16.59 11.06
CA MET A 1 -2.19 16.10 9.85
C MET A 1 -1.23 15.74 8.70
N SER A 2 -0.05 16.36 8.59
CA SER A 2 0.98 15.95 7.62
C SER A 2 1.49 14.53 7.87
N ASP A 3 1.72 14.17 9.13
CA ASP A 3 2.26 12.86 9.54
C ASP A 3 1.42 11.66 9.10
N MET A 4 0.09 11.79 9.11
CA MET A 4 -0.80 10.68 8.77
C MET A 4 -0.78 10.38 7.28
N LYS A 5 -0.80 11.41 6.42
CA LYS A 5 -0.70 11.23 4.97
C LYS A 5 0.68 10.70 4.59
N GLU A 6 1.73 11.23 5.21
CA GLU A 6 3.10 10.78 4.99
C GLU A 6 3.30 9.33 5.41
N SER A 7 2.76 8.93 6.57
CA SER A 7 2.74 7.54 7.03
C SER A 7 2.04 6.60 6.05
N LEU A 8 0.88 7.00 5.51
CA LEU A 8 0.16 6.19 4.52
C LEU A 8 0.94 6.06 3.21
N ILE A 9 1.64 7.11 2.78
CA ILE A 9 2.52 7.07 1.60
C ILE A 9 3.70 6.12 1.85
N MET A 10 4.35 6.20 3.01
CA MET A 10 5.42 5.27 3.40
C MET A 10 4.93 3.82 3.42
N MET A 11 3.76 3.56 4.00
CA MET A 11 3.15 2.22 4.01
C MET A 11 2.85 1.72 2.60
N ARG A 12 2.37 2.58 1.70
CA ARG A 12 2.13 2.25 0.29
C ARG A 12 3.43 1.85 -0.41
N ASP A 13 4.49 2.62 -0.20
CA ASP A 13 5.77 2.38 -0.86
C ASP A 13 6.45 1.11 -0.32
N MET A 14 6.30 0.82 0.98
CA MET A 14 6.71 -0.44 1.57
C MET A 14 5.93 -1.64 1.00
N ALA A 15 4.61 -1.52 0.86
CA ALA A 15 3.78 -2.58 0.27
C ALA A 15 4.18 -2.86 -1.19
N LYS A 16 4.44 -1.82 -1.99
CA LYS A 16 4.97 -1.96 -3.35
C LYS A 16 6.32 -2.68 -3.38
N SER A 17 7.24 -2.31 -2.48
CA SER A 17 8.54 -2.97 -2.37
C SER A 17 8.40 -4.45 -2.04
N ARG A 18 7.53 -4.82 -1.10
CA ARG A 18 7.26 -6.23 -0.74
C ARG A 18 6.66 -7.03 -1.89
N ILE A 19 5.73 -6.44 -2.63
CA ILE A 19 5.16 -7.04 -3.86
C ILE A 19 6.27 -7.30 -4.88
N GLN A 20 7.16 -6.33 -5.10
CA GLN A 20 8.27 -6.47 -6.03
C GLN A 20 9.22 -7.59 -5.60
N MET A 21 9.60 -7.66 -4.32
CA MET A 21 10.43 -8.73 -3.79
C MET A 21 9.80 -10.13 -3.95
N LEU A 22 8.47 -10.23 -3.81
CA LEU A 22 7.74 -11.49 -4.03
C LEU A 22 7.76 -11.88 -5.51
N LYS A 23 7.56 -10.91 -6.42
CA LYS A 23 7.59 -11.12 -7.88
C LYS A 23 8.97 -11.49 -8.40
N ASP A 24 10.00 -10.86 -7.85
CA ASP A 24 11.40 -11.13 -8.21
C ASP A 24 11.92 -12.45 -7.63
N GLY A 25 11.12 -13.15 -6.83
CA GLY A 25 11.48 -14.43 -6.24
C GLY A 25 12.53 -14.34 -5.12
N ILE A 26 12.84 -13.14 -4.64
CA ILE A 26 13.86 -12.86 -3.60
C ILE A 26 13.42 -13.37 -2.21
N THR A 27 12.17 -13.80 -2.07
CA THR A 27 11.62 -14.30 -0.81
C THR A 27 11.73 -15.82 -0.66
N PHE A 28 12.08 -16.27 0.55
CA PHE A 28 12.21 -17.68 0.94
C PHE A 28 10.86 -18.41 1.15
N HIS A 29 9.76 -17.92 0.57
CA HIS A 29 8.44 -18.52 0.72
C HIS A 29 8.19 -19.59 -0.36
N ASP A 30 7.51 -20.69 -0.01
CA ASP A 30 6.95 -21.64 -0.97
C ASP A 30 5.98 -20.95 -1.94
N ASP A 31 5.82 -21.43 -3.17
CA ASP A 31 4.99 -20.80 -4.22
C ASP A 31 3.54 -20.52 -3.78
N ALA A 32 2.94 -21.44 -3.01
CA ALA A 32 1.59 -21.25 -2.47
C ALA A 32 1.52 -20.08 -1.46
N LYS A 33 2.55 -19.92 -0.63
CA LYS A 33 2.67 -18.81 0.32
C LYS A 33 2.99 -17.50 -0.40
N LYS A 34 3.83 -17.53 -1.45
CA LYS A 34 4.09 -16.36 -2.31
C LYS A 34 2.82 -15.82 -2.92
N ALA A 35 2.00 -16.69 -3.51
CA ALA A 35 0.72 -16.30 -4.10
C ALA A 35 -0.25 -15.72 -3.06
N PHE A 36 -0.32 -16.33 -1.87
CA PHE A 36 -1.11 -15.81 -0.76
C PHE A 36 -0.66 -14.41 -0.34
N TYR A 37 0.62 -14.23 -0.02
CA TYR A 37 1.15 -12.94 0.43
C TYR A 37 1.05 -11.87 -0.66
N LEU A 38 1.27 -12.23 -1.92
CA LEU A 38 1.11 -11.31 -3.04
C LEU A 38 -0.31 -10.74 -3.09
N ARG A 39 -1.33 -11.61 -2.97
CA ARG A 39 -2.73 -11.19 -2.94
C ARG A 39 -3.03 -10.27 -1.75
N GLU A 40 -2.53 -10.61 -0.57
CA GLU A 40 -2.72 -9.81 0.64
C GLU A 40 -2.08 -8.41 0.51
N TYR A 41 -0.84 -8.33 0.03
CA TYR A 41 -0.16 -7.06 -0.18
C TYR A 41 -0.84 -6.22 -1.27
N GLU A 42 -1.31 -6.83 -2.36
CA GLU A 42 -2.06 -6.12 -3.41
C GLU A 42 -3.41 -5.61 -2.91
N SER A 43 -4.09 -6.36 -2.04
CA SER A 43 -5.32 -5.93 -1.38
C SER A 43 -5.05 -4.72 -0.48
N LYS A 44 -4.01 -4.80 0.36
CA LYS A 44 -3.63 -3.70 1.25
C LYS A 44 -3.20 -2.45 0.50
N LEU A 45 -2.50 -2.62 -0.62
CA LEU A 45 -2.09 -1.51 -1.47
C LEU A 45 -3.31 -0.74 -2.02
N ARG A 46 -4.35 -1.45 -2.47
CA ARG A 46 -5.60 -0.82 -2.92
C ARG A 46 -6.30 -0.06 -1.79
N GLU A 47 -6.32 -0.61 -0.58
CA GLU A 47 -6.88 0.06 0.59
C GLU A 47 -6.12 1.35 0.92
N LEU A 48 -4.79 1.30 0.93
CA LEU A 48 -3.92 2.46 1.16
C LEU A 48 -4.14 3.53 0.10
N ASP A 49 -4.19 3.17 -1.18
CA ASP A 49 -4.45 4.11 -2.27
C ASP A 49 -5.83 4.77 -2.12
N HIS A 50 -6.86 4.00 -1.71
CA HIS A 50 -8.18 4.55 -1.45
C HIS A 50 -8.18 5.54 -0.27
N GLN A 51 -7.49 5.23 0.83
CA GLN A 51 -7.36 6.12 1.99
C GLN A 51 -6.60 7.40 1.65
N ILE A 52 -5.49 7.31 0.91
CA ILE A 52 -4.69 8.46 0.46
C ILE A 52 -5.53 9.36 -0.45
N ARG A 53 -6.29 8.77 -1.39
CA ARG A 53 -7.20 9.53 -2.27
C ARG A 53 -8.28 10.25 -1.47
N ARG A 54 -8.92 9.56 -0.52
CA ARG A 54 -9.94 10.17 0.35
C ARG A 54 -9.39 11.33 1.16
N LEU A 55 -8.22 11.17 1.80
CA LEU A 55 -7.56 12.25 2.54
C LEU A 55 -7.19 13.44 1.64
N SER A 56 -6.71 13.17 0.42
CA SER A 56 -6.37 14.20 -0.56
C SER A 56 -7.61 14.97 -1.02
N LEU A 57 -8.75 14.30 -1.20
CA LEU A 57 -10.03 14.96 -1.52
C LEU A 57 -10.55 15.81 -0.35
N THR A 58 -10.40 15.34 0.90
CA THR A 58 -10.74 16.12 2.09
C THR A 58 -9.89 17.40 2.20
N LEU A 59 -8.59 17.33 1.87
CA LEU A 59 -7.67 18.48 1.89
C LEU A 59 -7.98 19.53 0.80
N VAL A 60 -8.59 19.13 -0.32
CA VAL A 60 -8.92 20.00 -1.46
C VAL A 60 -10.35 20.56 -1.38
N ARG A 61 -11.11 20.26 -0.30
CA ARG A 61 -12.34 21.01 0.05
C ARG A 61 -12.00 22.14 1.04
N PRO A 62 -11.68 23.36 0.57
CA PRO A 62 -12.02 24.56 1.31
C PRO A 62 -13.51 24.88 1.07
N GLY A 63 -14.26 25.12 2.15
CA GLY A 63 -15.66 25.58 2.12
C GLY A 63 -16.60 24.55 2.73
N HIS A 64 -17.33 24.84 3.80
CA HIS A 64 -17.94 26.13 4.18
C HIS A 64 -17.43 26.70 5.51
#